data_AF-A0A5J5IWJ3-F1
#
_entry.id   AF-A0A5J5IWJ3-F1
#
_cell.length_a   1.000
_cell.length_b   1.000
_cell.length_c   1.000
_cell.angle_alpha   90.00
_cell.angle_beta   90.00
_cell.angle_gamma   90.00
#
_symmetry.space_group_name_H-M   'P 1'
#
loop_
_entity.id
_entity.type
_entity.pdbx_description
1 polymer ?
#
loop_
_entity_poly.entity_id
_entity_poly.type
_entity_poly.pdbx_seq_one_letter_code
_entity_poly.pdbx_strand_id
1 'polypeptide(L)' 'MKKNEIHWNDEARQKVLDDADRVLQDAVLAVAAGDDANDADKAYAALVAHLKDKFIDWEPGPDVRTYADAIAAGEIER' A
#
# COMPACT_ATOMS: atom_id res chain seq x y z
N MET A 1 17.05 28.95 10.22
CA MET A 1 16.63 27.67 9.61
C MET A 1 15.71 27.98 8.45
N LYS A 2 16.16 27.69 7.24
CA LYS A 2 15.42 27.81 5.98
C LYS A 2 14.64 26.51 5.74
N LYS A 3 13.54 26.56 4.99
CA LYS A 3 12.69 25.40 4.70
C LYS A 3 13.49 24.18 4.20
N ASN A 4 14.49 24.40 3.35
CA ASN A 4 15.32 23.34 2.76
C ASN A 4 16.32 22.70 3.74
N GLU A 5 16.54 23.30 4.91
CA GLU A 5 17.34 22.72 6.00
C GLU A 5 16.48 21.83 6.92
N ILE A 6 15.16 21.81 6.72
CA ILE A 6 14.21 21.02 7.51
C ILE A 6 13.90 19.75 6.75
N HIS A 7 14.63 18.69 7.07
CA HIS A 7 14.35 17.36 6.56
C HIS A 7 14.68 16.32 7.63
N TRP A 8 14.06 15.15 7.49
CA TRP A 8 14.44 13.98 8.26
C TRP A 8 15.87 13.58 7.88
N ASN A 9 16.66 13.14 8.86
CA ASN A 9 17.92 12.46 8.57
C ASN A 9 17.64 11.12 7.85
N ASP A 10 18.68 10.49 7.32
CA ASP A 10 18.52 9.31 6.47
C ASP A 10 17.90 8.12 7.21
N GLU A 11 18.29 7.89 8.48
CA GLU A 11 17.73 6.82 9.30
C GLU A 11 16.22 7.01 9.52
N ALA A 12 15.82 8.22 9.90
CA ALA A 12 14.44 8.52 10.18
C ALA A 12 13.61 8.53 8.89
N ARG A 13 14.19 8.96 7.76
CA ARG A 13 13.57 8.86 6.44
C ARG A 13 13.34 7.40 6.04
N GLN A 14 14.31 6.52 6.27
CA GLN A 14 14.16 5.10 5.98
C GLN A 14 13.00 4.50 6.78
N LYS A 15 12.87 4.83 8.07
CA LYS A 15 11.75 4.35 8.90
C LYS A 15 10.39 4.77 8.35
N VAL A 16 10.26 5.99 7.82
CA VAL A 16 9.01 6.45 7.18
C VAL A 16 8.69 5.62 5.94
N LEU A 17 9.70 5.26 5.13
CA LEU A 17 9.52 4.39 3.96
C LEU A 17 9.16 2.96 4.39
N ASP A 18 9.84 2.40 5.37
CA ASP A 18 9.55 1.06 5.91
C ASP A 18 8.12 0.98 6.47
N ASP A 19 7.65 2.04 7.12
CA ASP A 19 6.26 2.12 7.62
C ASP A 19 5.25 2.22 6.47
N ALA A 20 5.56 2.96 5.39
CA ALA A 20 4.73 3.03 4.20
C ALA A 20 4.62 1.66 3.51
N ASP A 21 5.74 0.93 3.39
CA ASP A 21 5.77 -0.43 2.85
C ASP A 21 4.94 -1.38 3.71
N ARG A 22 5.04 -1.29 5.04
CA ARG A 22 4.23 -2.11 5.95
C ARG A 22 2.73 -1.86 5.77
N VAL A 23 2.32 -0.59 5.61
CA VAL A 23 0.91 -0.24 5.33
C VAL A 23 0.41 -0.92 4.06
N LEU A 24 1.23 -0.94 3.00
CA LEU A 24 0.90 -1.61 1.75
C LEU A 24 0.81 -3.14 1.93
N GLN A 25 1.80 -3.74 2.60
CA GLN A 25 1.83 -5.18 2.89
C GLN A 25 0.61 -5.62 3.70
N ASP A 26 0.28 -4.90 4.77
CA ASP A 26 -0.87 -5.18 5.62
C ASP A 26 -2.19 -5.09 4.83
N ALA A 27 -2.32 -4.09 3.93
CA ALA A 27 -3.48 -3.96 3.07
C ALA A 27 -3.60 -5.14 2.09
N VAL A 28 -2.51 -5.53 1.43
CA VAL A 28 -2.50 -6.68 0.50
C VAL A 28 -2.87 -7.97 1.22
N LEU A 29 -2.28 -8.25 2.38
CA LEU A 29 -2.58 -9.44 3.17
C LEU A 29 -4.03 -9.45 3.67
N ALA A 30 -4.55 -8.30 4.12
CA ALA A 30 -5.94 -8.17 4.56
C ALA A 30 -6.94 -8.42 3.42
N VAL A 31 -6.71 -7.84 2.25
CA VAL A 31 -7.59 -8.04 1.08
C VAL A 31 -7.50 -9.47 0.56
N ALA A 32 -6.30 -10.05 0.50
CA ALA A 32 -6.11 -11.44 0.11
C ALA A 32 -6.86 -12.43 1.04
N ALA A 33 -6.98 -12.11 2.32
CA ALA A 33 -7.70 -12.93 3.29
C ALA A 33 -9.24 -12.82 3.19
N GLY A 34 -9.78 -11.89 2.39
CA GLY A 34 -11.22 -11.66 2.24
C GLY A 34 -11.91 -12.58 1.24
N ASP A 35 -13.26 -12.59 1.29
CA ASP A 35 -14.10 -13.47 0.47
C ASP A 35 -14.11 -13.10 -1.03
N ASP A 36 -13.81 -11.83 -1.35
CA ASP A 36 -13.75 -11.30 -2.72
C ASP A 36 -12.34 -11.35 -3.33
N ALA A 37 -11.40 -12.06 -2.70
CA ALA A 37 -10.01 -12.14 -3.14
C ALA A 37 -9.82 -12.81 -4.52
N ASN A 38 -10.88 -13.33 -5.16
CA ASN A 38 -10.84 -13.94 -6.49
C ASN A 38 -11.22 -12.98 -7.64
N ASP A 39 -11.53 -11.72 -7.32
CA ASP A 39 -11.94 -10.70 -8.30
C ASP A 39 -10.99 -9.50 -8.23
N ALA A 40 -10.25 -9.27 -9.32
CA ALA A 40 -9.22 -8.23 -9.38
C ALA A 40 -9.78 -6.81 -9.23
N ASP A 41 -10.98 -6.53 -9.76
CA ASP A 41 -11.56 -5.19 -9.68
C ASP A 41 -12.07 -4.91 -8.27
N LYS A 42 -12.63 -5.92 -7.60
CA LYS A 42 -12.99 -5.82 -6.18
C LYS A 42 -11.76 -5.71 -5.29
N ALA A 43 -10.72 -6.51 -5.53
CA ALA A 43 -9.47 -6.44 -4.80
C ALA A 43 -8.82 -5.05 -4.96
N TYR A 44 -8.82 -4.49 -6.18
CA TYR A 44 -8.33 -3.13 -6.44
C TYR A 44 -9.12 -2.09 -5.64
N ALA A 45 -10.46 -2.13 -5.71
CA ALA A 45 -11.30 -1.21 -4.95
C ALA A 45 -11.07 -1.31 -3.43
N ALA A 46 -10.86 -2.52 -2.91
CA ALA A 46 -10.55 -2.76 -1.51
C ALA A 46 -9.16 -2.19 -1.13
N LEU A 47 -8.12 -2.41 -1.94
CA LEU A 47 -6.79 -1.83 -1.72
C LEU A 47 -6.83 -0.30 -1.71
N VAL A 48 -7.52 0.31 -2.68
CA VAL A 48 -7.73 1.76 -2.73
C VAL A 48 -8.40 2.26 -1.45
N ALA A 49 -9.45 1.58 -0.98
CA ALA A 49 -10.14 1.94 0.25
C ALA A 49 -9.25 1.82 1.50
N HIS A 50 -8.37 0.80 1.55
CA HIS A 50 -7.41 0.62 2.65
C HIS A 50 -6.32 1.70 2.69
N LEU A 51 -5.85 2.16 1.52
CA LEU A 51 -4.67 3.01 1.40
C LEU A 51 -4.98 4.51 1.39
N LYS A 52 -6.11 4.94 0.83
CA LYS A 52 -6.41 6.36 0.57
C LYS A 52 -6.32 7.28 1.79
N ASP A 53 -6.64 6.77 2.98
CA ASP A 53 -6.67 7.55 4.22
C ASP A 53 -5.37 7.40 5.05
N LYS A 54 -4.36 6.71 4.50
CA LYS A 54 -3.08 6.44 5.19
C LYS A 54 -1.98 7.42 4.83
N PHE A 55 -2.14 8.19 3.76
CA PHE A 55 -1.13 9.13 3.25
C PHE A 55 -1.73 10.50 2.99
N ILE A 56 -0.92 11.55 3.12
CA ILE A 56 -1.37 12.95 3.04
C ILE A 56 -1.75 13.35 1.61
N ASP A 57 -1.00 12.87 0.63
CA ASP A 57 -1.18 13.17 -0.80
C ASP A 57 -1.17 11.85 -1.57
N TRP A 58 -2.22 11.06 -1.36
CA TRP A 58 -2.31 9.70 -1.90
C TRP A 58 -2.91 9.70 -3.31
N GLU A 59 -2.26 8.98 -4.21
CA GLU A 59 -2.80 8.60 -5.50
C GLU A 59 -2.53 7.11 -5.75
N PRO A 60 -3.46 6.39 -6.39
CA PRO A 60 -3.25 4.99 -6.72
C PRO A 60 -2.14 4.86 -7.79
N GLY A 61 -0.99 4.32 -7.38
CA GLY A 61 0.07 3.93 -8.29
C GLY A 61 -0.25 2.65 -9.09
N PRO A 62 0.54 2.34 -10.13
CA PRO A 62 0.39 1.11 -10.91
C PRO A 62 0.54 -0.16 -10.05
N ASP A 63 1.31 -0.08 -8.96
CA ASP A 63 1.54 -1.22 -8.06
C ASP A 63 0.24 -1.71 -7.41
N VAL A 64 -0.70 -0.81 -7.10
CA VAL A 64 -2.01 -1.18 -6.53
C VAL A 64 -2.76 -2.11 -7.48
N ARG A 65 -2.65 -1.89 -8.80
CA ARG A 65 -3.25 -2.77 -9.80
C ARG A 65 -2.53 -4.11 -9.86
N THR A 66 -1.20 -4.10 -9.88
CA THR A 66 -0.37 -5.32 -9.84
C THR A 66 -0.75 -6.22 -8.67
N TYR A 67 -0.90 -5.67 -7.46
CA TYR A 67 -1.27 -6.48 -6.30
C TYR A 67 -2.72 -6.95 -6.33
N ALA A 68 -3.65 -6.16 -6.88
CA ALA A 68 -5.02 -6.60 -7.06
C ALA A 68 -5.13 -7.82 -7.99
N ASP A 69 -4.38 -7.79 -9.10
CA ASP A 69 -4.31 -8.90 -10.05
C ASP A 69 -3.64 -10.14 -9.40
N ALA A 70 -2.57 -9.96 -8.63
CA ALA A 70 -1.91 -11.04 -7.89
C ALA A 70 -2.80 -11.66 -6.79
N ILE A 71 -3.58 -10.82 -6.09
CA ILE A 71 -4.60 -11.28 -5.12
C ILE A 71 -5.62 -12.18 -5.83
N ALA A 72 -6.19 -11.70 -6.95
CA ALA A 72 -7.18 -12.43 -7.75
C ALA A 72 -6.64 -13.77 -8.29
N ALA A 73 -5.36 -13.81 -8.64
CA ALA A 73 -4.67 -15.02 -9.08
C ALA A 73 -4.30 -15.98 -7.94
N GLY A 74 -4.42 -15.56 -6.67
CA GLY A 74 -4.02 -16.36 -5.51
C GLY A 74 -2.50 -16.46 -5.32
N GLU A 75 -1.74 -15.49 -5.83
CA GLU A 75 -0.27 -15.49 -5.84
C GLU A 75 0.36 -14.91 -4.56
N ILE A 76 -0.46 -14.48 -3.60
CA ILE A 76 0.02 -13.91 -2.33
C ILE A 76 0.30 -15.03 -1.33
N GLU A 77 1.59 -15.25 -1.02
CA GLU A 77 2.04 -16.08 0.10
C GLU A 77 1.69 -15.42 1.45
N ARG A 78 1.16 -16.20 2.39
CA ARG A 78 0.61 -15.72 3.68
C ARG A 78 1.35 -16.32 4.86
#